data_AF-A0A355PM22-F1
#
_entry.id   AF-A0A355PM22-F1
#
_cell.length_a   1.000
_cell.length_b   1.000
_cell.length_c   1.000
_cell.angle_alpha   90.00
_cell.angle_beta   90.00
_cell.angle_gamma   90.00
#
_symmetry.space_group_name_H-M   'P 1'
#
loop_
_entity.id
_entity.type
_entity.pdbx_description
1 polymer ?
#
loop_
_entity_poly.entity_id
_entity_poly.type
_entity_poly.pdbx_seq_one_letter_code
_entity_poly.pdbx_strand_id
1 'polypeptide(L)' 'ELTASIPVDDYRTSPGTGSFIVIDRLTNVTVGAGMIRGVANAREQAATTDWAAFERDLNALVRKHFPHWEAKDVRELLSR' A
#
# COMPACT_ATOMS: atom_id res chain seq x y z
N GLU A 1 2.57 -4.74 -10.42
CA GLU A 1 3.27 -5.00 -9.15
C GLU A 1 4.26 -6.15 -9.28
N LEU A 2 5.46 -5.98 -8.72
CA LEU A 2 6.50 -7.01 -8.66
C LEU A 2 6.29 -7.90 -7.43
N THR A 3 6.74 -9.16 -7.48
CA THR A 3 6.58 -10.11 -6.36
C THR A 3 7.59 -9.91 -5.23
N ALA A 4 8.63 -9.12 -5.48
CA ALA A 4 9.65 -8.74 -4.50
C ALA A 4 10.18 -7.34 -4.84
N SER A 5 10.75 -6.67 -3.84
CA SER A 5 11.48 -5.42 -4.06
C SER A 5 12.76 -5.71 -4.82
N ILE A 6 12.97 -5.00 -5.93
CA ILE A 6 14.15 -5.13 -6.79
C ILE A 6 14.70 -3.73 -7.04
N PRO A 7 15.99 -3.48 -6.76
CA PRO A 7 16.63 -2.22 -7.12
C PRO A 7 16.75 -2.13 -8.64
N VAL A 8 16.35 -0.99 -9.19
CA VAL A 8 16.37 -0.70 -10.63
C VAL A 8 16.84 0.72 -10.89
N ASP A 9 17.47 0.94 -12.04
CA ASP A 9 18.01 2.24 -12.46
C ASP A 9 17.37 2.73 -13.76
N ASP A 10 17.48 4.03 -14.06
CA ASP A 10 17.20 4.54 -15.42
C ASP A 10 18.19 3.88 -16.39
N TYR A 11 17.67 3.26 -17.44
CA TYR A 11 18.43 2.58 -18.48
C TYR A 11 19.51 3.47 -19.09
N ARG A 12 19.26 4.78 -19.24
CA ARG A 12 20.22 5.72 -19.81
C ARG A 12 21.45 5.91 -18.92
N THR A 13 21.30 5.67 -17.61
CA THR A 13 22.38 5.75 -16.63
C THR A 13 23.07 4.39 -16.46
N SER A 14 22.28 3.32 -16.32
CA SER A 14 22.79 1.94 -16.19
C SER A 14 21.97 0.98 -17.06
N PRO A 15 22.43 0.66 -18.27
CA PRO A 15 21.73 -0.27 -19.15
C PRO A 15 21.56 -1.68 -18.58
N GLY A 16 22.51 -2.11 -17.72
CA GLY A 16 22.50 -3.44 -17.11
C GLY A 16 21.36 -3.64 -16.12
N THR A 17 21.12 -2.66 -15.24
CA THR A 17 20.07 -2.69 -14.21
C THR A 17 18.78 -1.97 -14.62
N GLY A 18 18.80 -1.27 -15.75
CA GLY A 18 17.64 -0.59 -16.34
C GLY A 18 16.97 -1.33 -17.50
N SER A 19 17.44 -2.53 -17.87
CA SER A 19 16.83 -3.36 -18.91
C SER A 19 16.14 -4.58 -18.32
N PHE A 20 15.05 -5.02 -18.95
CA PHE A 20 14.35 -6.24 -18.55
C PHE A 20 13.64 -6.88 -19.75
N ILE A 21 13.27 -8.16 -19.60
CA ILE A 21 12.42 -8.89 -20.52
C ILE A 21 11.21 -9.46 -19.79
N VAL A 22 10.13 -9.70 -20.52
CA VAL A 22 8.93 -10.37 -19.99
C VAL A 22 8.87 -11.76 -20.60
N ILE A 23 8.81 -12.76 -19.73
CA ILE A 23 8.75 -14.17 -20.11
C ILE A 23 7.35 -14.70 -19.76
N ASP A 24 6.70 -15.34 -20.72
CA ASP A 24 5.46 -16.08 -20.46
C ASP A 24 5.77 -17.35 -19.66
N ARG A 25 5.09 -17.55 -18.54
CA ARG A 25 5.42 -18.62 -17.58
C ARG A 25 4.98 -20.02 -18.01
N LEU A 26 4.07 -20.15 -18.99
CA LEU A 26 3.58 -21.45 -19.45
C LEU A 26 4.39 -21.96 -20.65
N THR A 27 4.71 -21.07 -21.58
CA THR A 27 5.41 -21.37 -22.83
C THR A 27 6.91 -21.09 -22.76
N ASN A 28 7.39 -20.34 -21.76
CA ASN A 28 8.76 -19.85 -21.60
C ASN A 28 9.27 -18.97 -22.76
N VAL A 29 8.35 -18.44 -23.57
CA VAL A 29 8.69 -17.53 -24.67
C VAL A 29 8.88 -16.11 -24.13
N THR A 30 9.84 -15.37 -24.70
CA THR A 30 9.98 -13.93 -24.45
C THR A 30 8.87 -13.19 -25.19
N VAL A 31 7.96 -12.57 -24.44
CA VAL A 31 6.83 -11.83 -25.00
C VAL A 31 7.12 -10.34 -25.18
N GLY A 32 8.22 -9.84 -24.59
CA GLY A 32 8.63 -8.46 -24.78
C GLY A 32 9.94 -8.10 -24.09
N ALA A 33 10.46 -6.92 -24.42
CA ALA A 33 11.63 -6.30 -23.81
C ALA A 33 11.31 -4.86 -23.42
N GLY A 34 11.93 -4.37 -22.34
CA GLY A 34 11.67 -3.06 -21.78
C GLY A 34 12.93 -2.36 -21.25
N MET A 35 12.88 -1.04 -21.26
CA MET A 35 13.90 -0.14 -20.70
C MET A 35 13.23 0.78 -19.67
N ILE A 36 13.79 0.85 -18.47
CA ILE A 36 13.29 1.69 -17.38
C ILE A 36 13.71 3.14 -17.66
N ARG A 37 12.76 4.07 -17.63
CA ARG A 37 13.01 5.52 -17.80
C ARG A 37 12.98 6.32 -16.50
N GLY A 38 12.68 5.66 -15.39
CA GLY A 38 12.46 6.29 -14.09
C GLY A 38 11.43 5.50 -13.29
N VAL A 39 11.50 5.63 -11.97
CA VAL A 39 10.51 5.02 -11.07
C VAL A 39 9.31 5.95 -11.03
N ALA A 40 8.12 5.44 -11.37
CA ALA A 40 6.91 6.18 -11.09
C ALA A 40 6.84 6.34 -9.57
N ASN A 41 6.89 7.58 -9.08
CA ASN A 41 6.42 7.85 -7.73
C ASN A 41 4.97 7.43 -7.73
N ALA A 42 4.68 6.22 -7.23
CA ALA A 42 3.35 5.94 -6.75
C ALA A 42 3.09 7.08 -5.77
N ARG A 43 2.25 8.04 -6.17
CA ARG A 43 1.42 8.68 -5.18
C ARG A 43 0.75 7.49 -4.55
N GLU A 44 1.23 7.08 -3.39
CA GLU A 44 0.35 6.54 -2.39
C GLU A 44 -0.77 7.58 -2.35
N GLN A 45 -1.85 7.33 -3.10
CA GLN A 45 -3.14 7.61 -2.50
C GLN A 45 -3.10 6.73 -1.27
N ALA A 46 -2.54 7.28 -0.18
CA ALA A 46 -2.83 6.80 1.15
C ALA A 46 -4.34 6.66 1.10
N ALA A 47 -4.82 5.41 1.09
CA ALA A 47 -6.23 5.17 1.25
C ALA A 47 -6.60 6.07 2.42
N THR A 48 -7.51 7.02 2.20
CA THR A 48 -7.97 7.90 3.27
C THR A 48 -8.79 6.99 4.16
N THR A 49 -8.12 6.17 4.96
CA THR A 49 -8.72 5.30 5.93
C THR A 49 -9.49 6.24 6.82
N ASP A 50 -10.81 6.06 6.85
CA ASP A 50 -11.67 6.83 7.74
C ASP A 50 -11.43 6.32 9.17
N TRP A 51 -10.32 6.79 9.75
CA TRP A 51 -9.90 6.50 11.11
C TRP A 51 -10.98 6.90 12.12
N ALA A 52 -11.73 7.97 11.82
CA ALA A 52 -12.83 8.40 12.66
C ALA A 52 -13.98 7.38 12.67
N ALA A 53 -14.30 6.74 11.54
CA ALA A 53 -15.27 5.64 11.53
C ALA A 53 -14.78 4.43 12.34
N PHE A 54 -13.54 4.02 12.12
CA PHE A 54 -12.95 2.89 12.83
C PHE A 54 -12.91 3.10 14.35
N GLU A 55 -12.46 4.28 14.82
CA GLU A 55 -12.37 4.59 16.24
C GLU A 55 -13.74 4.59 16.93
N ARG A 56 -14.80 5.03 16.24
CA ARG A 56 -16.18 4.97 16.74
C ARG A 56 -16.65 3.53 16.92
N ASP A 57 -16.37 2.67 15.95
CA ASP A 57 -16.78 1.26 16.00
C ASP A 57 -16.01 0.49 17.07
N LEU A 58 -14.70 0.75 17.20
CA LEU A 58 -13.87 0.17 18.25
C LEU A 58 -14.37 0.61 19.64
N ASN A 59 -14.65 1.90 19.83
CA ASN A 59 -15.18 2.40 21.10
C ASN A 59 -16.51 1.75 21.47
N ALA A 60 -17.42 1.57 20.50
CA ALA A 60 -18.69 0.90 20.73
C ALA A 60 -18.49 -0.56 21.16
N LEU A 61 -17.55 -1.28 20.53
CA LEU A 61 -17.20 -2.65 20.88
C LEU A 61 -16.60 -2.73 22.29
N VAL A 62 -15.65 -1.84 22.62
CA VAL A 62 -15.02 -1.78 23.95
C VAL A 62 -16.07 -1.54 25.03
N ARG A 63 -16.98 -0.58 24.85
CA ARG A 63 -18.04 -0.28 25.83
C ARG A 63 -19.01 -1.45 26.02
N LYS A 64 -19.30 -2.20 24.95
CA LYS A 64 -20.18 -3.37 25.01
C LYS A 64 -19.55 -4.56 25.74
N HIS A 65 -18.27 -4.83 25.51
CA HIS A 65 -17.61 -6.04 26.00
C HIS A 65 -16.80 -5.83 27.29
N PHE A 66 -16.38 -4.60 27.58
CA PHE A 66 -15.55 -4.24 28.74
C PHE A 66 -16.18 -3.08 29.54
N PRO A 67 -17.42 -3.24 30.06
CA PRO A 67 -18.11 -2.15 30.77
C PRO A 67 -17.38 -1.71 32.05
N HIS A 68 -16.61 -2.61 32.67
CA HIS A 68 -15.80 -2.33 33.86
C HIS A 68 -14.61 -1.38 33.60
N TRP A 69 -14.31 -1.06 32.33
CA TRP A 69 -13.29 -0.06 31.98
C TRP A 69 -13.83 1.36 31.99
N GLU A 70 -15.15 1.53 32.08
CA GLU A 70 -15.79 2.86 32.08
C GLU A 70 -15.37 3.74 30.89
N ALA A 71 -15.13 3.11 29.73
CA ALA A 71 -14.69 3.80 28.53
C ALA A 71 -15.74 4.86 28.09
N LYS A 72 -15.27 6.11 27.93
CA LYS A 72 -16.11 7.24 27.52
C LYS A 72 -16.45 7.17 26.03
N ASP A 73 -17.56 7.76 25.63
CA ASP A 73 -17.95 7.87 24.22
C ASP A 73 -17.04 8.87 23.50
N VAL A 74 -16.35 8.41 22.45
CA VAL A 74 -15.43 9.30 21.70
C VAL A 74 -16.19 10.39 20.95
N ARG A 75 -17.47 10.18 20.61
CA ARG A 75 -18.31 11.19 19.94
C ARG A 75 -18.51 12.44 20.81
N GLU A 76 -18.60 12.25 22.12
CA GLU A 76 -18.74 13.32 23.10
C GLU A 76 -17.42 14.07 23.34
N LEU A 77 -16.29 13.41 23.10
CA LEU A 77 -14.95 13.99 23.30
C LEU A 77 -14.45 14.77 22.08
N LEU A 78 -14.82 14.36 20.87
CA LEU A 78 -14.35 14.96 19.61
C LEU A 78 -15.27 16.08 19.09
N SER A 79 -16.39 16.34 19.74
CA SER A 79 -17.36 17.39 19.37
C SER A 79 -17.08 18.75 20.03
N ARG A 80 -15.88 18.96 20.57
CA ARG A 80 -15.49 20.15 21.33
C ARG A 80 -14.31 20.89 20.73
#